data_AF-A0A841I4M3-F1
#
_entry.id   AF-A0A841I4M3-F1
#
_cell.length_a   1.000
_cell.length_b   1.000
_cell.length_c   1.000
_cell.angle_alpha   90.00
_cell.angle_beta   90.00
_cell.angle_gamma   90.00
#
_symmetry.space_group_name_H-M   'P 1'
#
loop_
_entity.id
_entity.type
_entity.pdbx_description
1 polymer ?
#
loop_
_entity_poly.entity_id
_entity_poly.type
_entity_poly.pdbx_seq_one_letter_code
_entity_poly.pdbx_strand_id
1 'polypeptide(L)'
;MASSSTVHDSRTLMVEDLQRLLDAVPEGGRQAYHHAIVEDNLLLKKTTRTRKVSWKYLQRLYGFDDPAYTRLNRLYHAHPGALPLLALLIGLTRDHIMHATAEFILPQPYGSVVDLPSLKAWMSQYWGDTRTETSRHAIAQRVLSSWAQSGHLKGIKTKRRIRVAPSPEAVAFALYLGHQEGARGLLLYQTVYARALDASEGELDELAYQASTLGQLKYRRIADVLEITFPEP
;
A
#
# COMPACT_ATOMS: atom_id res chain seq x y z
N MET A 1 -2.55 -15.92 17.91
CA MET A 1 -3.80 -15.57 17.20
C MET A 1 -3.58 -14.21 16.56
N ALA A 2 -3.69 -14.09 15.24
CA ALA A 2 -3.58 -12.79 14.57
C ALA A 2 -4.63 -11.83 15.16
N SER A 3 -4.21 -10.62 15.52
CA SER A 3 -5.15 -9.56 15.96
C SER A 3 -6.30 -9.49 14.97
N SER A 4 -7.53 -9.65 15.43
CA SER A 4 -8.71 -9.51 14.57
C SER A 4 -8.84 -8.09 14.02
N SER A 5 -8.26 -7.08 14.68
CA SER A 5 -8.44 -5.68 14.32
C SER A 5 -7.73 -5.32 13.02
N THR A 6 -8.43 -4.60 12.15
CA THR A 6 -7.91 -4.06 10.88
C THR A 6 -8.28 -2.58 10.76
N VAL A 7 -7.52 -1.81 9.99
CA VAL A 7 -7.92 -0.45 9.60
C VAL A 7 -9.23 -0.47 8.79
N HIS A 8 -9.45 -1.52 8.01
CA HIS A 8 -10.62 -1.73 7.15
C HIS A 8 -11.91 -2.01 7.92
N ASP A 9 -11.83 -2.11 9.25
CA ASP A 9 -13.00 -2.00 10.12
C ASP A 9 -13.71 -0.64 9.94
N SER A 10 -12.99 0.40 9.56
CA SER A 10 -13.51 1.77 9.52
C SER A 10 -13.03 2.64 8.36
N ARG A 11 -11.88 2.35 7.75
CA ARG A 11 -11.26 3.21 6.72
C ARG A 11 -10.76 2.40 5.53
N THR A 12 -10.52 3.06 4.41
CA THR A 12 -9.74 2.49 3.29
C THR A 12 -8.26 2.78 3.54
N LEU A 13 -7.40 2.70 2.52
CA LEU A 13 -6.04 3.21 2.58
C LEU A 13 -5.94 4.72 2.86
N MET A 14 -7.02 5.51 2.73
CA MET A 14 -6.99 6.96 3.01
C MET A 14 -5.97 7.73 2.15
N VAL A 15 -5.73 7.30 0.90
CA VAL A 15 -4.70 7.87 0.00
C VAL A 15 -4.83 9.38 -0.18
N GLU A 16 -6.04 9.91 -0.31
CA GLU A 16 -6.27 11.36 -0.43
C GLU A 16 -5.90 12.14 0.84
N ASP A 17 -6.20 11.57 2.02
CA ASP A 17 -5.80 12.20 3.28
C ASP A 17 -4.27 12.15 3.44
N LEU A 18 -3.61 11.06 3.01
CA LEU A 18 -2.14 10.96 2.99
C LEU A 18 -1.52 11.98 2.03
N GLN A 19 -2.03 12.08 0.80
CA GLN A 19 -1.59 13.06 -0.21
C GLN A 19 -1.57 14.48 0.37
N ARG A 20 -2.69 14.90 1.00
CA ARG A 20 -2.79 16.24 1.61
C ARG A 20 -1.76 16.48 2.70
N LEU A 21 -1.39 15.45 3.48
CA LEU A 21 -0.36 15.56 4.49
C LEU A 21 1.02 15.71 3.87
N LEU A 22 1.35 14.88 2.88
CA LEU A 22 2.64 14.92 2.19
C LEU A 22 2.85 16.27 1.48
N ASP A 23 1.80 16.83 0.89
CA ASP A 23 1.86 18.14 0.22
C ASP A 23 2.02 19.31 1.20
N ALA A 24 1.26 19.29 2.30
CA ALA A 24 1.23 20.41 3.24
C ALA A 24 2.40 20.39 4.23
N VAL A 25 2.92 19.21 4.58
CA VAL A 25 4.05 19.05 5.49
C VAL A 25 5.04 18.02 4.89
N PRO A 26 5.86 18.43 3.90
CA PRO A 26 6.78 17.55 3.18
C PRO A 26 7.79 16.83 4.07
N GLU A 27 8.30 17.49 5.10
CA GLU A 27 9.22 16.92 6.10
C GLU A 27 8.46 16.41 7.33
N GLY A 28 7.17 16.13 7.17
CA GLY A 28 6.27 15.77 8.26
C GLY A 28 6.57 14.41 8.85
N GLY A 29 6.91 14.38 10.13
CA GLY A 29 6.90 13.19 10.96
C GLY A 29 5.61 13.06 11.77
N ARG A 30 5.57 12.02 12.62
CA ARG A 30 4.45 11.74 13.53
C ARG A 30 3.89 12.97 14.27
N GLN A 31 4.74 13.78 14.90
CA GLN A 31 4.28 14.93 15.70
C GLN A 31 3.71 16.04 14.83
N ALA A 32 4.36 16.35 13.70
CA ALA A 32 3.92 17.38 12.78
C ALA A 32 2.56 17.03 12.16
N TYR A 33 2.38 15.77 11.73
CA TYR A 33 1.09 15.31 11.21
C TYR A 33 0.00 15.21 12.28
N HIS A 34 0.34 14.85 13.52
CA HIS A 34 -0.64 14.91 14.60
C HIS A 34 -1.17 16.34 14.76
N HIS A 35 -0.28 17.33 14.82
CA HIS A 35 -0.65 18.75 14.94
C HIS A 35 -1.50 19.20 13.74
N ALA A 36 -1.02 18.96 12.51
CA ALA A 36 -1.73 19.34 11.29
C ALA A 36 -3.14 18.73 11.20
N ILE A 37 -3.34 17.48 11.65
CA ILE A 37 -4.64 16.81 11.59
C ILE A 37 -5.57 17.28 12.70
N VAL A 38 -5.08 17.31 13.95
CA VAL A 38 -5.93 17.46 15.14
C VAL A 38 -6.19 18.93 15.46
N GLU A 39 -5.14 19.74 15.43
CA GLU A 39 -5.19 21.16 15.79
C GLU A 39 -5.62 21.99 14.58
N ASP A 40 -4.86 21.91 13.48
CA ASP A 40 -5.07 22.75 12.28
C ASP A 40 -6.21 22.27 11.38
N ASN A 41 -6.72 21.05 11.61
CA ASN A 41 -7.77 20.44 10.81
C ASN A 41 -7.45 20.40 9.30
N LEU A 42 -6.21 20.13 8.93
CA LEU A 42 -5.76 20.08 7.53
C LEU A 42 -6.64 19.17 6.66
N LEU A 43 -7.19 18.09 7.24
CA LEU A 43 -8.07 17.14 6.54
C LEU A 43 -9.55 17.57 6.47
N LEU A 44 -9.87 18.78 6.93
CA LEU A 44 -11.20 19.40 6.91
C LEU A 44 -12.30 18.53 7.52
N LYS A 45 -12.01 17.88 8.66
CA LYS A 45 -12.97 17.01 9.35
C LYS A 45 -13.93 17.84 10.19
N LYS A 46 -15.21 17.43 10.20
CA LYS A 46 -16.33 18.19 10.80
C LYS A 46 -16.21 18.37 12.32
N THR A 47 -15.65 17.39 13.02
CA THR A 47 -15.54 17.41 14.49
C THR A 47 -14.16 17.01 14.96
N THR A 48 -13.76 17.49 16.15
CA THR A 48 -12.51 17.08 16.81
C THR A 48 -12.43 15.57 16.99
N ARG A 49 -13.56 14.89 17.26
CA ARG A 49 -13.62 13.42 17.31
C ARG A 49 -13.22 12.81 15.98
N THR A 50 -13.74 13.30 14.85
CA THR A 50 -13.37 12.78 13.53
C THR A 50 -11.92 13.08 13.16
N ARG A 51 -11.33 14.20 13.61
CA ARG A 51 -9.89 14.50 13.45
C ARG A 51 -9.02 13.47 14.17
N LYS A 52 -9.29 13.23 15.46
CA LYS A 52 -8.58 12.23 16.29
C LYS A 52 -8.68 10.81 15.72
N VAL A 53 -9.85 10.44 15.18
CA VAL A 53 -10.04 9.14 14.52
C VAL A 53 -9.25 9.04 13.22
N SER A 54 -9.23 10.09 12.39
CA SER A 54 -8.39 10.11 11.18
C SER A 54 -6.92 9.97 11.52
N TRP A 55 -6.41 10.72 12.51
CA TRP A 55 -5.05 10.56 13.02
C TRP A 55 -4.75 9.11 13.40
N LYS A 56 -5.60 8.49 14.24
CA LYS A 56 -5.42 7.11 14.70
C LYS A 56 -5.23 6.13 13.54
N TYR A 57 -6.06 6.22 12.49
CA TYR A 57 -6.00 5.28 11.37
C TYR A 57 -4.86 5.59 10.40
N LEU A 58 -4.54 6.86 10.16
CA LEU A 58 -3.39 7.25 9.33
C LEU A 58 -2.07 6.82 9.98
N GLN A 59 -1.88 7.09 11.27
CA GLN A 59 -0.70 6.62 12.00
C GLN A 59 -0.60 5.09 11.99
N ARG A 60 -1.73 4.38 12.08
CA ARG A 60 -1.74 2.92 12.00
C ARG A 60 -1.36 2.41 10.60
N LEU A 61 -1.89 3.01 9.54
CA LEU A 61 -1.63 2.63 8.14
C LEU A 61 -0.23 2.96 7.66
N TYR A 62 0.34 4.05 8.17
CA TYR A 62 1.55 4.61 7.57
C TYR A 62 2.74 4.63 8.51
N GLY A 63 2.55 4.64 9.84
CA GLY A 63 3.66 4.63 10.80
C GLY A 63 4.61 5.80 10.56
N PHE A 64 4.18 7.03 10.81
CA PHE A 64 4.90 8.26 10.41
C PHE A 64 6.26 8.50 11.08
N ASP A 65 6.73 7.55 11.87
CA ASP A 65 8.02 7.46 12.55
C ASP A 65 8.87 6.27 12.06
N ASP A 66 8.32 5.42 11.19
CA ASP A 66 8.99 4.21 10.70
C ASP A 66 9.89 4.49 9.48
N PRO A 67 11.03 3.78 9.33
CA PRO A 67 11.91 3.93 8.16
C PRO A 67 11.21 3.70 6.81
N ALA A 68 10.20 2.82 6.78
CA ALA A 68 9.41 2.57 5.58
C ALA A 68 8.59 3.79 5.16
N TYR A 69 8.03 4.53 6.13
CA TYR A 69 7.35 5.79 5.84
C TYR A 69 8.33 6.86 5.34
N THR A 70 9.50 6.98 5.98
CA THR A 70 10.53 7.95 5.56
C THR A 70 10.90 7.75 4.09
N ARG A 71 11.09 6.48 3.67
CA ARG A 71 11.33 6.16 2.27
C ARG A 71 10.13 6.46 1.37
N LEU A 72 8.92 6.10 1.80
CA LEU A 72 7.69 6.44 1.06
C LEU A 72 7.60 7.94 0.80
N ASN A 73 7.84 8.76 1.81
CA ASN A 73 7.78 10.22 1.71
C ASN A 73 8.80 10.74 0.68
N ARG A 74 10.05 10.27 0.76
CA ARG A 74 11.10 10.62 -0.21
C ARG A 74 10.72 10.24 -1.65
N LEU A 75 10.20 9.03 -1.84
CA LEU A 75 9.79 8.52 -3.15
C LEU A 75 8.57 9.26 -3.70
N TYR A 76 7.64 9.64 -2.83
CA TYR A 76 6.51 10.48 -3.19
C TYR A 76 6.96 11.84 -3.71
N HIS A 77 7.88 12.53 -3.03
CA HIS A 77 8.39 13.82 -3.50
C HIS A 77 9.24 13.72 -4.77
N ALA A 78 9.87 12.57 -5.01
CA ALA A 78 10.55 12.30 -6.28
C ALA A 78 9.57 12.07 -7.43
N HIS A 79 8.47 11.34 -7.19
CA HIS A 79 7.44 11.07 -8.17
C HIS A 79 6.04 10.99 -7.52
N PRO A 80 5.28 12.10 -7.47
CA PRO A 80 3.97 12.12 -6.82
C PRO A 80 2.97 11.11 -7.40
N GLY A 81 3.12 10.78 -8.69
CA GLY A 81 2.32 9.76 -9.37
C GLY A 81 2.43 8.35 -8.79
N ALA A 82 3.49 8.06 -8.01
CA ALA A 82 3.69 6.77 -7.37
C ALA A 82 2.78 6.56 -6.14
N LEU A 83 2.20 7.63 -5.57
CA LEU A 83 1.51 7.56 -4.27
C LEU A 83 0.48 6.42 -4.15
N PRO A 84 -0.39 6.17 -5.15
CA PRO A 84 -1.37 5.07 -5.07
C PRO A 84 -0.73 3.71 -4.78
N LEU A 85 0.41 3.42 -5.41
CA LEU A 85 1.14 2.16 -5.23
C LEU A 85 1.96 2.19 -3.94
N LEU A 86 2.62 3.31 -3.61
CA LEU A 86 3.34 3.44 -2.35
C LEU A 86 2.42 3.22 -1.13
N ALA A 87 1.21 3.79 -1.18
CA ALA A 87 0.20 3.63 -0.14
C ALA A 87 -0.33 2.19 -0.03
N LEU A 88 -0.49 1.48 -1.17
CA LEU A 88 -0.81 0.06 -1.16
C LEU A 88 0.29 -0.76 -0.50
N LEU A 89 1.53 -0.57 -0.95
CA LEU A 89 2.69 -1.35 -0.52
C LEU A 89 2.91 -1.26 0.99
N ILE A 90 2.89 -0.06 1.57
CA ILE A 90 2.97 0.10 3.02
C ILE A 90 1.74 -0.48 3.73
N GLY A 91 0.54 -0.37 3.13
CA GLY A 91 -0.68 -0.99 3.64
C GLY A 91 -0.59 -2.52 3.73
N LEU A 92 0.04 -3.18 2.75
CA LEU A 92 0.30 -4.62 2.77
C LEU A 92 1.20 -5.04 3.95
N THR A 93 2.09 -4.16 4.42
CA THR A 93 2.97 -4.47 5.56
C THR A 93 2.26 -4.33 6.91
N ARG A 94 1.27 -3.44 7.03
CA ARG A 94 0.69 -3.01 8.33
C ARG A 94 -0.74 -3.47 8.57
N ASP A 95 -1.46 -3.87 7.53
CA ASP A 95 -2.83 -4.31 7.64
C ASP A 95 -3.00 -5.74 7.10
N HIS A 96 -3.30 -6.65 8.03
CA HIS A 96 -3.33 -8.09 7.74
C HIS A 96 -4.40 -8.48 6.71
N ILE A 97 -5.55 -7.79 6.66
CA ILE A 97 -6.57 -8.12 5.64
C ILE A 97 -6.17 -7.55 4.29
N MET A 98 -5.53 -6.39 4.26
CA MET A 98 -4.96 -5.87 3.01
C MET A 98 -3.93 -6.84 2.44
N HIS A 99 -3.01 -7.32 3.28
CA HIS A 99 -2.05 -8.36 2.90
C HIS A 99 -2.73 -9.63 2.38
N ALA A 100 -3.65 -10.21 3.15
CA ALA A 100 -4.29 -11.47 2.81
C ALA A 100 -5.11 -11.37 1.51
N THR A 101 -5.78 -10.24 1.28
CA THR A 101 -6.61 -10.06 0.08
C THR A 101 -5.80 -9.89 -1.20
N ALA A 102 -4.47 -9.74 -1.13
CA ALA A 102 -3.61 -9.83 -2.31
C ALA A 102 -3.72 -11.21 -3.00
N GLU A 103 -3.87 -12.29 -2.22
CA GLU A 103 -4.07 -13.66 -2.76
C GLU A 103 -5.39 -13.82 -3.51
N PHE A 104 -6.40 -13.02 -3.16
CA PHE A 104 -7.68 -13.01 -3.86
C PHE A 104 -7.68 -12.08 -5.08
N ILE A 105 -7.10 -10.88 -4.97
CA ILE A 105 -7.21 -9.82 -5.98
C ILE A 105 -6.18 -9.97 -7.11
N LEU A 106 -4.92 -10.27 -6.79
CA LEU A 106 -3.84 -10.27 -7.78
C LEU A 106 -4.03 -11.35 -8.86
N PRO A 107 -4.47 -12.60 -8.54
CA PRO A 107 -4.67 -13.64 -9.55
C PRO A 107 -5.88 -13.43 -10.46
N GLN A 108 -6.73 -12.44 -10.20
CA GLN A 108 -7.91 -12.20 -11.04
C GLN A 108 -7.46 -11.79 -12.46
N PRO A 109 -8.05 -12.35 -13.53
CA PRO A 109 -7.71 -11.94 -14.89
C PRO A 109 -8.01 -10.46 -15.14
N TYR A 110 -7.14 -9.76 -15.86
CA TYR A 110 -7.41 -8.38 -16.27
C TYR A 110 -8.72 -8.27 -17.05
N GLY A 111 -9.53 -7.25 -16.73
CA GLY A 111 -10.86 -7.03 -17.31
C GLY A 111 -12.00 -7.81 -16.61
N SER A 112 -11.68 -8.82 -15.80
CA SER A 112 -12.68 -9.59 -15.05
C SER A 112 -13.40 -8.71 -14.01
N VAL A 113 -14.61 -9.12 -13.66
CA VAL A 113 -15.36 -8.49 -12.57
C VAL A 113 -14.84 -9.05 -11.25
N VAL A 114 -14.52 -8.15 -10.31
CA VAL A 114 -14.18 -8.48 -8.94
C VAL A 114 -15.32 -7.98 -8.06
N ASP A 115 -16.29 -8.85 -7.78
CA ASP A 115 -17.48 -8.45 -7.07
C ASP A 115 -17.41 -8.66 -5.54
N LEU A 116 -18.27 -7.92 -4.86
CA LEU A 116 -18.39 -7.95 -3.40
C LEU A 116 -18.81 -9.33 -2.87
N PRO A 117 -19.79 -10.05 -3.47
CA PRO A 117 -20.14 -11.41 -3.03
C PRO A 117 -18.96 -12.38 -3.03
N SER A 118 -18.14 -12.39 -4.09
CA SER A 118 -16.99 -13.30 -4.21
C SER A 118 -15.93 -13.00 -3.16
N LEU A 119 -15.59 -11.72 -2.95
CA LEU A 119 -14.65 -11.33 -1.89
C LEU A 119 -15.18 -11.68 -0.50
N LYS A 120 -16.49 -11.49 -0.25
CA LYS A 120 -17.11 -11.88 1.02
C LYS A 120 -17.04 -13.38 1.27
N ALA A 121 -17.33 -14.20 0.26
CA ALA A 121 -17.22 -15.65 0.36
C ALA A 121 -15.78 -16.08 0.70
N TRP A 122 -14.79 -15.47 0.05
CA TRP A 122 -13.38 -15.68 0.37
C TRP A 122 -13.05 -15.23 1.81
N MET A 123 -13.53 -14.07 2.25
CA MET A 123 -13.33 -13.57 3.62
C MET A 123 -13.98 -14.46 4.68
N SER A 124 -15.12 -15.09 4.38
CA SER A 124 -15.75 -16.07 5.27
C SER A 124 -14.87 -17.30 5.48
N GLN A 125 -14.14 -17.75 4.45
CA GLN A 125 -13.15 -18.82 4.58
C GLN A 125 -11.92 -18.35 5.37
N TYR A 126 -11.44 -17.13 5.12
CA TYR A 126 -10.27 -16.56 5.80
C TYR A 126 -10.48 -16.35 7.31
N TRP A 127 -11.63 -15.83 7.73
CA TRP A 127 -11.91 -15.51 9.12
C TRP A 127 -12.75 -16.54 9.87
N GLY A 128 -13.41 -17.46 9.18
CA GLY A 128 -14.46 -18.31 9.76
C GLY A 128 -15.51 -17.47 10.51
N ASP A 129 -15.81 -17.89 11.73
CA ASP A 129 -16.83 -17.27 12.59
C ASP A 129 -16.31 -16.10 13.44
N THR A 130 -15.06 -15.66 13.26
CA THR A 130 -14.48 -14.58 14.08
C THR A 130 -15.03 -13.19 13.78
N ARG A 131 -15.83 -13.04 12.72
CA ARG A 131 -16.44 -11.78 12.29
C ARG A 131 -17.94 -11.99 12.00
N THR A 132 -18.75 -10.98 12.27
CA THR A 132 -20.16 -10.99 11.86
C THR A 132 -20.28 -10.75 10.36
N GLU A 133 -21.41 -11.16 9.78
CA GLU A 133 -21.68 -10.96 8.36
C GLU A 133 -21.70 -9.48 7.97
N THR A 134 -22.28 -8.63 8.82
CA THR A 134 -22.28 -7.17 8.65
C THR A 134 -20.86 -6.60 8.65
N SER A 135 -20.00 -7.07 9.56
CA SER A 135 -18.60 -6.64 9.62
C SER A 135 -17.85 -7.06 8.35
N ARG A 136 -17.99 -8.32 7.91
CA ARG A 136 -17.36 -8.80 6.68
C ARG A 136 -17.78 -7.99 5.46
N HIS A 137 -19.08 -7.71 5.34
CA HIS A 137 -19.59 -6.90 4.23
C HIS A 137 -18.95 -5.50 4.20
N ALA A 138 -18.90 -4.80 5.33
CA ALA A 138 -18.31 -3.47 5.41
C ALA A 138 -16.80 -3.48 5.13
N ILE A 139 -16.07 -4.47 5.65
CA ILE A 139 -14.64 -4.62 5.40
C ILE A 139 -14.38 -4.91 3.92
N ALA A 140 -15.12 -5.85 3.31
CA ALA A 140 -14.99 -6.19 1.90
C ALA A 140 -15.19 -4.97 0.98
N GLN A 141 -16.18 -4.11 1.27
CA GLN A 141 -16.38 -2.86 0.52
C GLN A 141 -15.17 -1.91 0.63
N ARG A 142 -14.58 -1.78 1.81
CA ARG A 142 -13.40 -0.91 2.02
C ARG A 142 -12.14 -1.48 1.41
N VAL A 143 -11.98 -2.80 1.42
CA VAL A 143 -10.89 -3.51 0.73
C VAL A 143 -10.99 -3.28 -0.78
N LEU A 144 -12.15 -3.50 -1.40
CA LEU A 144 -12.36 -3.21 -2.83
C LEU A 144 -12.11 -1.74 -3.16
N SER A 145 -12.48 -0.83 -2.26
CA SER A 145 -12.20 0.60 -2.43
C SER A 145 -10.71 0.91 -2.31
N SER A 146 -9.97 0.21 -1.44
CA SER A 146 -8.52 0.35 -1.27
C SER A 146 -7.75 -0.16 -2.50
N TRP A 147 -8.12 -1.33 -3.03
CA TRP A 147 -7.57 -1.83 -4.29
C TRP A 147 -7.95 -0.95 -5.49
N ALA A 148 -9.07 -0.24 -5.42
CA ALA A 148 -9.39 0.77 -6.42
C ALA A 148 -8.54 2.05 -6.27
N GLN A 149 -8.26 2.47 -5.02
CA GLN A 149 -7.38 3.61 -4.74
C GLN A 149 -5.96 3.37 -5.26
N SER A 150 -5.47 2.12 -5.26
CA SER A 150 -4.15 1.75 -5.79
C SER A 150 -4.12 1.46 -7.29
N GLY A 151 -5.25 1.65 -8.00
CA GLY A 151 -5.35 1.46 -9.46
C GLY A 151 -5.61 0.03 -9.93
N HIS A 152 -5.62 -0.96 -9.03
CA HIS A 152 -5.82 -2.37 -9.38
C HIS A 152 -7.27 -2.68 -9.77
N LEU A 153 -8.22 -1.88 -9.29
CA LEU A 153 -9.64 -1.99 -9.60
C LEU A 153 -10.20 -0.68 -10.15
N LYS A 154 -11.04 -0.75 -11.18
CA LYS A 154 -11.75 0.41 -11.74
C LYS A 154 -13.26 0.23 -11.68
N GLY A 155 -13.97 1.34 -11.47
CA GLY A 155 -15.43 1.41 -11.38
C GLY A 155 -15.93 1.71 -9.96
N ILE A 156 -17.22 2.03 -9.83
CA ILE A 156 -17.85 2.38 -8.55
C ILE A 156 -18.69 1.21 -8.05
N LYS A 157 -19.77 0.88 -8.75
CA LYS A 157 -20.68 -0.22 -8.40
C LYS A 157 -20.10 -1.59 -8.75
N THR A 158 -19.55 -1.70 -9.97
CA THR A 158 -18.88 -2.91 -10.45
C THR A 158 -17.40 -2.61 -10.55
N LYS A 159 -16.59 -3.35 -9.79
CA LYS A 159 -15.14 -3.25 -9.86
C LYS A 159 -14.62 -4.21 -10.92
N ARG A 160 -13.74 -3.74 -11.78
CA ARG A 160 -13.03 -4.56 -12.77
C ARG A 160 -11.55 -4.54 -12.50
N ARG A 161 -10.91 -5.69 -12.63
CA ARG A 161 -9.46 -5.82 -12.48
C ARG A 161 -8.75 -5.06 -13.61
N ILE A 162 -7.85 -4.17 -13.26
CA ILE A 162 -7.03 -3.37 -14.19
C ILE A 162 -5.56 -3.60 -13.85
N ARG A 163 -4.74 -3.83 -14.88
CA ARG A 163 -3.28 -3.91 -14.73
C ARG A 163 -2.73 -2.56 -14.30
N VAL A 164 -2.00 -2.51 -13.18
CA VAL A 164 -1.26 -1.28 -12.82
C VAL A 164 0.00 -1.13 -13.66
N ALA A 165 0.45 0.12 -13.83
CA ALA A 165 1.73 0.44 -14.45
C ALA A 165 2.65 1.03 -13.38
N PRO A 166 3.58 0.24 -12.81
CA PRO A 166 4.43 0.71 -11.72
C PRO A 166 5.51 1.68 -12.24
N SER A 167 5.83 2.69 -11.43
CA SER A 167 6.98 3.56 -11.66
C SER A 167 8.25 2.96 -11.05
N PRO A 168 9.46 3.44 -11.43
CA PRO A 168 10.70 3.04 -10.77
C PRO A 168 10.68 3.25 -9.25
N GLU A 169 10.02 4.30 -8.76
CA GLU A 169 9.87 4.59 -7.33
C GLU A 169 9.02 3.53 -6.61
N ALA A 170 7.91 3.11 -7.23
CA ALA A 170 7.07 2.04 -6.69
C ALA A 170 7.83 0.71 -6.63
N VAL A 171 8.62 0.39 -7.66
CA VAL A 171 9.50 -0.79 -7.67
C VAL A 171 10.56 -0.69 -6.57
N ALA A 172 11.25 0.44 -6.45
CA ALA A 172 12.24 0.65 -5.40
C ALA A 172 11.64 0.45 -4.00
N PHE A 173 10.41 0.92 -3.78
CA PHE A 173 9.74 0.73 -2.51
C PHE A 173 9.37 -0.73 -2.25
N ALA A 174 8.81 -1.42 -3.25
CA ALA A 174 8.44 -2.83 -3.11
C ALA A 174 9.67 -3.71 -2.79
N LEU A 175 10.79 -3.48 -3.48
CA LEU A 175 12.05 -4.18 -3.23
C LEU A 175 12.62 -3.83 -1.86
N TYR A 176 12.49 -2.58 -1.42
CA TYR A 176 12.89 -2.18 -0.07
C TYR A 176 12.12 -2.94 1.00
N LEU A 177 10.78 -3.03 0.87
CA LEU A 177 9.94 -3.75 1.82
C LEU A 177 10.27 -5.25 1.85
N GLY A 178 10.45 -5.86 0.67
CA GLY A 178 10.91 -7.25 0.57
C GLY A 178 12.27 -7.47 1.24
N HIS A 179 13.19 -6.52 1.08
CA HIS A 179 14.48 -6.55 1.74
C HIS A 179 14.37 -6.41 3.26
N GLN A 180 13.46 -5.58 3.78
CA GLN A 180 13.18 -5.48 5.21
C GLN A 180 12.65 -6.81 5.79
N GLU A 181 11.94 -7.61 5.00
CA GLU A 181 11.49 -8.96 5.38
C GLU A 181 12.54 -10.06 5.17
N GLY A 182 13.75 -9.71 4.74
CA GLY A 182 14.86 -10.66 4.59
C GLY A 182 15.00 -11.27 3.19
N ALA A 183 14.11 -10.95 2.23
CA ALA A 183 14.30 -11.38 0.84
C ALA A 183 15.54 -10.72 0.22
N ARG A 184 16.26 -11.44 -0.64
CA ARG A 184 17.51 -10.97 -1.28
C ARG A 184 17.59 -11.47 -2.71
N GLY A 185 18.37 -10.78 -3.55
CA GLY A 185 18.56 -11.12 -4.95
C GLY A 185 17.25 -11.29 -5.70
N LEU A 186 17.16 -12.30 -6.57
CA LEU A 186 15.96 -12.55 -7.38
C LEU A 186 14.70 -12.86 -6.56
N LEU A 187 14.83 -13.32 -5.31
CA LEU A 187 13.67 -13.55 -4.43
C LEU A 187 12.91 -12.26 -4.11
N LEU A 188 13.53 -11.08 -4.26
CA LEU A 188 12.85 -9.80 -4.10
C LEU A 188 11.69 -9.64 -5.08
N TYR A 189 11.82 -10.14 -6.32
CA TYR A 189 10.78 -10.09 -7.35
C TYR A 189 9.61 -11.05 -7.09
N GLN A 190 9.77 -11.97 -6.14
CA GLN A 190 8.76 -12.97 -5.79
C GLN A 190 7.93 -12.57 -4.56
N THR A 191 8.31 -11.50 -3.86
CA THR A 191 7.59 -11.00 -2.68
C THR A 191 6.17 -10.55 -3.03
N VAL A 192 5.28 -10.52 -2.03
CA VAL A 192 3.92 -9.97 -2.22
C VAL A 192 3.95 -8.53 -2.74
N TYR A 193 4.96 -7.76 -2.32
CA TYR A 193 5.17 -6.38 -2.73
C TYR A 193 5.47 -6.26 -4.22
N ALA A 194 6.39 -7.09 -4.73
CA ALA A 194 6.73 -7.11 -6.14
C ALA A 194 5.55 -7.62 -6.99
N ARG A 195 4.85 -8.67 -6.54
CA ARG A 195 3.64 -9.17 -7.24
C ARG A 195 2.52 -8.13 -7.31
N ALA A 196 2.39 -7.27 -6.30
CA ALA A 196 1.41 -6.18 -6.27
C ALA A 196 1.71 -5.05 -7.27
N LEU A 197 2.76 -5.17 -8.10
CA LEU A 197 3.08 -4.20 -9.15
C LEU A 197 2.61 -4.64 -10.54
N ASP A 198 1.94 -5.79 -10.68
CA ASP A 198 1.42 -6.31 -11.97
C ASP A 198 2.47 -6.37 -13.11
N ALA A 199 3.73 -6.53 -12.73
CA ALA A 199 4.88 -6.58 -13.61
C ALA A 199 5.52 -7.96 -13.59
N SER A 200 5.98 -8.41 -14.75
CA SER A 200 6.85 -9.58 -14.88
C SER A 200 8.21 -9.32 -14.22
N GLU A 201 8.96 -10.38 -13.91
CA GLU A 201 10.31 -10.23 -13.35
C GLU A 201 11.24 -9.41 -14.27
N GLY A 202 11.08 -9.51 -15.59
CA GLY A 202 11.84 -8.69 -16.55
C GLY A 202 11.49 -7.19 -16.45
N GLU A 203 10.20 -6.86 -16.43
CA GLU A 203 9.75 -5.46 -16.24
C GLU A 203 10.20 -4.91 -14.89
N LEU A 204 10.16 -5.72 -13.83
CA LEU A 204 10.65 -5.35 -12.50
C LEU A 204 12.17 -5.09 -12.52
N ASP A 205 12.94 -5.90 -13.25
CA ASP A 205 14.39 -5.76 -13.36
C ASP A 205 14.79 -4.49 -14.12
N GLU A 206 14.11 -4.21 -15.24
CA GLU A 206 14.28 -2.97 -16.01
C GLU A 206 13.95 -1.74 -15.16
N LEU A 207 12.82 -1.75 -14.45
CA LEU A 207 12.42 -0.66 -13.57
C LEU A 207 13.32 -0.52 -12.34
N ALA A 208 13.87 -1.63 -11.82
CA ALA A 208 14.86 -1.59 -10.74
C ALA A 208 16.16 -0.94 -11.22
N TYR A 209 16.62 -1.26 -12.43
CA TYR A 209 17.75 -0.58 -13.04
C TYR A 209 17.48 0.93 -13.22
N GLN A 210 16.31 1.32 -13.74
CA GLN A 210 15.91 2.73 -13.84
C GLN A 210 15.84 3.42 -12.47
N ALA A 211 15.31 2.75 -11.45
CA ALA A 211 15.29 3.28 -10.09
C ALA A 211 16.72 3.53 -9.55
N SER A 212 17.69 2.74 -10.00
CA SER A 212 19.10 2.93 -9.65
C SER A 212 19.72 4.16 -10.30
N THR A 213 19.38 4.46 -11.57
CA THR A 213 19.86 5.68 -12.25
C THR A 213 19.27 6.95 -11.63
N LEU A 214 18.09 6.82 -11.02
CA LEU A 214 17.43 7.87 -10.23
C LEU A 214 17.92 7.94 -8.76
N GLY A 215 18.88 7.11 -8.35
CA GLY A 215 19.43 7.10 -6.99
C GLY A 215 18.47 6.57 -5.90
N GLN A 216 17.41 5.85 -6.29
CA GLN A 216 16.43 5.31 -5.34
C GLN A 216 16.89 4.00 -4.70
N LEU A 217 17.76 3.26 -5.38
CA LEU A 217 18.43 2.05 -4.92
C LEU A 217 19.81 1.93 -5.59
N LYS A 218 20.65 1.01 -5.11
CA LYS A 218 21.83 0.55 -5.85
C LYS A 218 21.51 -0.80 -6.47
N TYR A 219 21.87 -0.96 -7.73
CA TYR A 219 21.61 -2.16 -8.52
C TYR A 219 22.93 -2.70 -9.07
N ARG A 220 23.17 -4.00 -8.89
CA ARG A 220 24.29 -4.70 -9.52
C ARG A 220 23.82 -6.08 -9.97
N ARG A 221 24.01 -6.39 -11.26
CA ARG A 221 23.68 -7.70 -11.82
C ARG A 221 24.84 -8.27 -12.63
N ILE A 222 25.16 -9.53 -12.36
CA ILE A 222 26.12 -10.33 -13.13
C ILE A 222 25.48 -11.68 -13.38
N ALA A 223 25.09 -11.96 -14.63
CA ALA A 223 24.26 -13.12 -14.98
C ALA A 223 23.00 -13.22 -14.08
N ASP A 224 22.89 -14.26 -13.27
CA ASP A 224 21.76 -14.51 -12.37
C ASP A 224 21.99 -13.98 -10.94
N VAL A 225 23.16 -13.40 -10.67
CA VAL A 225 23.46 -12.79 -9.38
C VAL A 225 22.98 -11.35 -9.39
N LEU A 226 21.90 -11.08 -8.67
CA LEU A 226 21.34 -9.75 -8.42
C LEU A 226 21.66 -9.29 -7.00
N GLU A 227 22.20 -8.09 -6.87
CA GLU A 227 22.40 -7.40 -5.61
C GLU A 227 21.68 -6.04 -5.65
N ILE A 228 20.81 -5.81 -4.66
CA ILE A 228 20.08 -4.57 -4.48
C ILE A 228 20.33 -4.08 -3.05
N THR A 229 20.76 -2.83 -2.92
CA THR A 229 20.87 -2.14 -1.63
C THR A 229 20.18 -0.79 -1.70
N PHE A 230 19.91 -0.19 -0.54
CA PHE A 230 19.12 1.04 -0.45
C PHE A 230 19.92 2.13 0.25
N PRO A 231 19.79 3.40 -0.16
CA PRO A 231 20.34 4.53 0.58
C PRO A 231 19.83 4.53 2.02
N GLU A 232 20.62 5.03 2.96
CA GLU A 232 20.14 5.28 4.32
C GLU A 232 18.94 6.27 4.31
N PRO A 233 18.03 6.17 5.30
CA PRO A 233 16.88 7.07 5.42
C PRO A 233 17.25 8.55 5.44
#